data_AF-A0A962TZY5-F1
#
_entry.id   AF-A0A962TZY5-F1
#
_cell.length_a   1.000
_cell.length_b   1.000
_cell.length_c   1.000
_cell.angle_alpha   90.00
_cell.angle_beta   90.00
_cell.angle_gamma   90.00
#
_symmetry.space_group_name_H-M   'P 1'
#
loop_
_entity.id
_entity.type
_entity.pdbx_description
1 polymer ?
#
loop_
_entity_poly.entity_id
_entity_poly.type
_entity_poly.pdbx_seq_one_letter_code
_entity_poly.pdbx_strand_id
1 'polypeptide(L)' 'MVYEIAHAGETLAVIVSRVFSEPGIHFFTPGEYSQQLAFMRHATGHVIQPHVHNPVAREVHYTQEVLF' A
#
# COMPACT_ATOMS: atom_id res chain seq x y z
N MET A 1 -10.03 2.07 -11.35
CA MET A 1 -10.27 3.37 -10.72
C MET A 1 -10.00 3.29 -9.22
N VAL A 2 -9.36 4.30 -8.64
CA VAL A 2 -9.05 4.40 -7.21
C VAL A 2 -9.64 5.71 -6.70
N TYR A 3 -10.23 5.69 -5.52
CA TYR A 3 -10.81 6.87 -4.88
C TYR A 3 -10.22 7.07 -3.49
N GLU A 4 -10.03 8.33 -3.13
CA GLU A 4 -9.66 8.74 -1.79
C GLU A 4 -10.80 9.55 -1.19
N ILE A 5 -11.20 9.20 0.04
CA ILE A 5 -12.13 9.97 0.86
C ILE A 5 -11.29 10.65 1.93
N ALA A 6 -11.30 11.99 1.93
CA ALA A 6 -10.56 12.80 2.89
C ALA A 6 -11.47 13.82 3.56
N HIS A 7 -11.16 14.15 4.82
CA HIS A 7 -11.82 15.21 5.57
C HIS A 7 -10.78 15.99 6.37
N ALA A 8 -10.85 17.31 6.37
CA ALA A 8 -9.92 18.19 7.08
C ALA A 8 -8.42 17.92 6.77
N GLY A 9 -8.10 17.40 5.59
CA GLY A 9 -6.73 17.04 5.19
C GLY A 9 -6.28 15.66 5.65
N GLU A 10 -7.14 14.89 6.31
CA GLU A 10 -6.87 13.51 6.73
C GLU A 10 -7.58 12.51 5.81
N THR A 11 -6.84 11.49 5.37
CA THR A 11 -7.39 10.38 4.58
C THR A 11 -8.20 9.47 5.50
N LEU A 12 -9.50 9.34 5.23
CA LEU A 12 -10.41 8.48 6.00
C LEU A 12 -10.60 7.11 5.33
N ALA A 13 -10.56 7.05 4.01
CA ALA A 13 -10.68 5.79 3.28
C ALA A 13 -10.02 5.85 1.91
N VAL A 14 -9.48 4.71 1.47
CA VAL A 14 -9.04 4.46 0.11
C VAL A 14 -9.87 3.33 -0.46
N ILE A 15 -10.58 3.58 -1.58
CA ILE A 15 -11.43 2.58 -2.24
C ILE A 15 -10.77 2.18 -3.56
N VAL A 16 -10.32 0.93 -3.63
CA VAL A 16 -9.83 0.31 -4.87
C VAL A 16 -11.01 -0.43 -5.51
N SER A 17 -11.53 0.10 -6.61
CA SER A 17 -12.65 -0.52 -7.31
C SER A 17 -12.22 -1.83 -7.97
N ARG A 18 -13.12 -2.82 -8.05
CA ARG A 18 -12.96 -4.06 -8.83
C ARG A 18 -12.52 -3.82 -10.28
N VAL A 19 -12.87 -2.68 -10.86
CA VAL A 19 -12.50 -2.36 -12.26
C VAL A 19 -11.08 -1.84 -12.39
N PHE A 20 -10.38 -1.53 -11.29
CA PHE A 20 -8.95 -1.23 -11.33
C PHE A 20 -8.18 -2.49 -11.73
N SER A 21 -7.40 -2.40 -12.79
CA SER A 21 -6.66 -3.55 -13.30
C SER A 21 -5.37 -3.12 -14.01
N GLU A 22 -4.78 -2.00 -13.64
CA GLU A 22 -3.57 -1.51 -14.29
C GLU A 22 -2.41 -2.51 -14.13
N PRO A 23 -1.63 -2.79 -15.20
CA PRO A 23 -0.47 -3.65 -15.09
C PRO A 23 0.61 -3.00 -14.22
N GLY A 24 1.43 -3.82 -13.56
CA GLY A 24 2.50 -3.38 -12.68
C GLY A 24 2.09 -3.32 -11.20
N ILE A 25 2.85 -2.56 -10.42
CA ILE A 25 2.66 -2.35 -8.98
C ILE A 25 2.23 -0.89 -8.78
N HIS A 26 1.13 -0.69 -8.07
CA HIS A 26 0.55 0.62 -7.79
C HIS A 26 0.32 0.76 -6.30
N PHE A 27 1.01 1.68 -5.65
CA PHE A 27 0.77 2.06 -4.26
C PHE A 27 -0.26 3.18 -4.20
N PHE A 28 -1.19 3.10 -3.26
CA PHE A 28 -2.28 4.07 -3.09
C PHE A 28 -2.19 4.85 -1.77
N THR A 29 -1.15 4.61 -0.99
CA THR A 29 -0.91 5.24 0.31
C THR A 29 0.49 5.83 0.36
N PRO A 30 0.70 6.93 1.10
CA PRO A 30 2.04 7.50 1.32
C PRO A 30 3.05 6.51 1.92
N GLY A 31 4.33 6.79 1.66
CA GLY A 31 5.49 6.06 2.21
C GLY A 31 5.47 5.93 3.73
N GLU A 32 4.99 6.98 4.39
CA GLU A 32 5.07 7.15 5.84
C GLU A 32 3.89 6.54 6.60
N TYR A 33 2.92 5.96 5.90
CA TYR A 33 1.82 5.27 6.57
C TYR A 33 2.34 3.97 7.20
N SER A 34 1.93 3.71 8.44
CA SER A 34 2.25 2.48 9.18
C SER A 34 1.79 1.22 8.44
N GLN A 35 0.68 1.33 7.69
CA GLN A 35 0.17 0.31 6.79
C GLN A 35 -0.01 0.89 5.39
N GLN A 36 0.49 0.17 4.39
CA GLN A 36 0.38 0.58 2.99
C GLN A 36 -0.60 -0.30 2.22
N LEU A 37 -1.32 0.32 1.29
CA LEU A 37 -2.21 -0.36 0.36
C LEU A 37 -1.62 -0.30 -1.05
N ALA A 38 -1.52 -1.46 -1.70
CA ALA A 38 -1.06 -1.58 -3.07
C ALA A 38 -1.85 -2.61 -3.87
N PHE A 39 -1.86 -2.44 -5.19
CA PHE A 39 -2.32 -3.44 -6.16
C PHE A 39 -1.16 -3.89 -7.04
N MET A 40 -1.08 -5.19 -7.28
CA MET A 40 -0.08 -5.80 -8.15
C MET A 40 -0.77 -6.65 -9.21
N ARG A 41 -0.49 -6.37 -10.49
CA ARG A 41 -0.93 -7.19 -11.62
C ARG A 41 0.22 -7.40 -12.59
N HIS A 42 0.69 -8.63 -12.67
CA HIS A 42 1.67 -9.03 -13.68
C HIS A 42 1.09 -10.07 -14.64
N ALA A 43 1.65 -10.14 -15.84
CA ALA A 43 1.32 -11.19 -16.79
C ALA A 43 1.77 -12.57 -16.25
N THR A 44 1.11 -13.63 -16.71
CA THR A 44 1.49 -15.00 -16.39
C THR A 44 2.95 -15.25 -16.74
N GLY A 45 3.69 -15.89 -15.83
CA GLY A 45 5.13 -16.16 -15.98
C GLY A 45 6.05 -15.04 -15.50
N HIS A 46 5.52 -13.91 -15.01
CA HIS A 46 6.32 -12.89 -14.36
C HIS A 46 6.92 -13.44 -13.05
N VAL A 47 8.24 -13.29 -12.90
CA VAL A 47 8.97 -13.72 -11.69
C VAL A 47 9.25 -12.50 -10.82
N ILE A 48 8.59 -12.43 -9.67
CA ILE A 48 8.87 -11.44 -8.64
C ILE A 48 10.25 -11.74 -8.05
N GLN A 49 11.19 -10.82 -8.25
CA GLN A 49 12.54 -10.98 -7.69
C GLN A 49 12.48 -10.87 -6.16
N PRO A 50 13.28 -11.68 -5.44
CA PRO A 50 13.42 -11.49 -4.01
C PRO A 50 13.96 -10.10 -3.73
N HIS A 51 13.40 -9.43 -2.72
CA HIS A 51 13.97 -8.18 -2.24
C HIS A 51 15.19 -8.47 -1.35
N VAL A 52 16.14 -7.55 -1.30
CA VAL A 52 17.27 -7.63 -0.38
C VAL A 52 16.85 -7.01 0.94
N HIS A 53 17.06 -7.73 2.04
CA HIS A 53 16.87 -7.17 3.37
C HIS A 53 17.98 -6.15 3.61
N ASN A 54 17.64 -4.87 3.70
CA ASN A 54 18.56 -3.82 4.14
C ASN A 54 18.35 -3.61 5.65
N PRO A 55 19.28 -4.05 6.52
CA PRO A 55 19.17 -3.84 7.95
C PRO A 55 19.28 -2.35 8.23
N VAL A 56 18.18 -1.74 8.65
CA VAL A 56 18.12 -0.34 9.07
C VAL A 56 17.53 -0.29 10.48
N ALA A 57 18.09 0.57 11.32
CA ALA A 57 17.54 0.82 12.64
C ALA A 57 16.14 1.43 12.48
N ARG A 58 15.14 0.81 13.11
CA ARG A 58 13.76 1.29 13.14
C ARG A 58 13.36 1.45 14.60
N GLU A 59 12.89 2.63 14.97
CA GLU A 59 12.38 2.91 16.31
C GLU A 59 10.84 2.97 16.24
N VAL A 60 10.18 2.18 17.07
CA VAL A 60 8.71 2.17 17.16
C VAL A 60 8.33 3.07 18.33
N HIS A 61 7.89 4.29 18.04
CA HIS A 61 7.43 5.21 19.07
C HIS A 61 6.04 4.85 19.60
N TYR A 62 5.17 4.31 18.73
CA TYR A 62 3.81 3.91 19.05
C TYR A 62 3.41 2.69 18.23
N THR A 63 2.58 1.82 18.81
CA THR A 63 1.92 0.73 18.09
C THR A 63 0.49 1.14 17.77
N GLN A 64 0.07 0.98 16.52
CA GLN A 64 -1.33 1.14 16.14
C GLN A 64 -2.02 -0.23 16.16
N GLU A 65 -3.22 -0.28 16.74
CA GLU A 65 -4.02 -1.50 16.77
C GLU A 65 -4.69 -1.71 15.41
N VAL A 66 -4.50 -2.89 14.83
CA VAL A 66 -5.28 -3.35 13.67
C VAL A 66 -6.31 -4.34 14.20
N LEU A 67 -7.58 -3.94 14.20
CA LEU A 67 -8.69 -4.82 14.60
C LEU A 67 -9.03 -5.76 13.42
N PHE A 68 -9.17 -7.06 13.71
CA PHE A 68 -9.48 -8.12 12.74
C PHE A 68 -10.98 -8.22 12.41
#